data_AF-A0A957X3P9-F1
#
_entry.id   AF-A0A957X3P9-F1
#
_cell.length_a   1.000
_cell.length_b   1.000
_cell.length_c   1.000
_cell.angle_alpha   90.00
_cell.angle_beta   90.00
_cell.angle_gamma   90.00
#
_symmetry.space_group_name_H-M   'P 1'
#
loop_
_entity.id
_entity.type
_entity.pdbx_description
1 polymer ?
#
loop_
_entity_poly.entity_id
_entity_poly.type
_entity_poly.pdbx_seq_one_letter_code
_entity_poly.pdbx_strand_id
1 'polypeptide(L)'
;MANASTRPNIIFVLTDDQGYGDLSCTGNPFLKTPTLDRLHSESVRLSDFHVAPMCTPTRGELMTGYDALRNGATFVCMGRSLLRTDLPTMADILAANGYHTGHFGKWHLGD
;
A
#
# COMPACT_ATOMS: atom_id res chain seq x y z
N MET A 1 18.41 -13.68 -14.29
CA MET A 1 17.64 -12.83 -15.23
C MET A 1 16.19 -13.26 -15.14
N ALA A 2 15.27 -12.36 -14.80
CA ALA A 2 13.85 -12.71 -14.72
C ALA A 2 13.33 -13.03 -16.13
N ASN A 3 12.67 -14.18 -16.27
CA ASN A 3 12.11 -14.65 -17.52
C ASN A 3 10.93 -13.74 -17.89
N ALA A 4 11.07 -12.94 -18.94
CA ALA A 4 10.08 -11.93 -19.38
C ALA A 4 8.74 -12.54 -19.90
N SER A 5 8.55 -13.85 -19.77
CA SER A 5 7.38 -14.60 -20.26
C SER A 5 6.37 -14.99 -19.18
N THR A 6 6.64 -14.72 -17.89
CA THR A 6 5.69 -15.06 -16.82
C THR A 6 5.02 -13.80 -16.29
N ARG A 7 3.68 -13.72 -16.40
CA ARG A 7 2.86 -12.71 -15.73
C ARG A 7 2.90 -12.99 -14.21
N PRO A 8 3.66 -12.22 -13.40
CA PRO A 8 3.85 -12.56 -11.98
C PRO A 8 2.60 -12.23 -11.18
N ASN A 9 2.31 -12.98 -10.12
CA ASN A 9 1.31 -12.53 -9.15
C ASN A 9 1.82 -11.28 -8.42
N ILE A 10 0.94 -10.30 -8.22
CA ILE A 10 1.25 -9.07 -7.47
C ILE A 10 0.49 -9.15 -6.15
N ILE A 11 1.22 -9.11 -5.03
CA ILE A 11 0.64 -9.10 -3.69
C ILE A 11 1.07 -7.81 -3.01
N PHE A 12 0.11 -6.96 -2.66
CA PHE A 12 0.36 -5.75 -1.90
C PHE A 12 0.02 -5.99 -0.43
N VAL A 13 1.03 -5.90 0.45
CA VAL A 13 0.87 -6.06 1.90
C VAL A 13 1.05 -4.69 2.55
N LEU A 14 -0.03 -4.16 3.13
CA LEU A 14 -0.02 -2.88 3.85
C LEU A 14 -0.25 -3.11 5.34
N THR A 15 0.70 -2.70 6.15
CA THR A 15 0.53 -2.60 7.61
C THR A 15 -0.07 -1.24 7.98
N ASP A 16 -0.80 -1.20 9.09
CA ASP A 16 -1.46 0.03 9.57
C ASP A 16 -0.68 0.53 10.79
N ASP A 17 -0.29 1.81 10.76
CA ASP A 17 0.46 2.51 11.81
C ASP A 17 1.78 1.84 12.25
N GLN A 18 2.37 0.99 11.42
CA GLN A 18 3.68 0.40 11.69
C GLN A 18 4.79 1.44 11.53
N GLY A 19 5.49 1.74 12.61
CA GLY A 19 6.62 2.64 12.61
C GLY A 19 7.85 2.01 11.95
N TYR A 20 8.71 2.86 11.38
CA TYR A 20 9.99 2.40 10.80
C TYR A 20 10.84 1.65 11.83
N GLY A 21 10.80 2.04 13.11
CA GLY A 21 11.55 1.42 14.19
C GLY A 21 10.93 0.14 14.79
N ASP A 22 9.81 -0.36 14.27
CA ASP A 22 9.10 -1.51 14.85
C ASP A 22 9.64 -2.87 14.37
N LEU A 23 10.62 -2.90 13.47
CA LEU A 23 11.17 -4.13 12.90
C LEU A 23 12.58 -4.42 13.44
N SER A 24 12.91 -5.69 13.70
CA SER A 24 14.28 -6.05 14.09
C SER A 24 15.29 -5.71 12.99
N CYS A 25 14.91 -5.89 11.72
CA CYS A 25 15.72 -5.52 10.56
C CYS A 25 15.93 -4.00 10.35
N THR A 26 15.25 -3.15 11.13
CA THR A 26 15.48 -1.68 11.18
C THR A 26 16.11 -1.23 12.50
N GLY A 27 16.55 -2.17 13.35
CA GLY A 27 17.31 -1.89 14.56
C GLY A 27 16.52 -1.97 15.87
N ASN A 28 15.28 -2.47 15.86
CA ASN A 28 14.54 -2.70 17.11
C ASN A 28 15.24 -3.79 17.95
N PRO A 29 15.64 -3.50 19.22
CA PRO A 29 16.37 -4.48 20.02
C PRO A 29 15.47 -5.47 20.77
N PHE A 30 14.14 -5.26 20.76
CA PHE A 30 13.19 -6.04 21.56
C PHE A 30 12.27 -6.92 20.70
N LEU A 31 11.73 -6.36 19.63
CA LEU A 31 10.80 -7.06 18.75
C LEU A 31 11.56 -8.05 17.86
N LYS A 32 10.98 -9.23 17.69
CA LYS A 32 11.53 -10.30 16.83
C LYS A 32 10.60 -10.47 15.63
N THR A 33 11.05 -10.04 14.45
CA THR A 33 10.26 -10.10 13.22
C THR A 33 10.91 -11.01 12.16
N PRO A 34 11.23 -12.28 12.47
CA PRO A 34 12.10 -13.11 11.62
C PRO A 34 11.57 -13.32 10.20
N THR A 35 10.25 -13.39 10.01
CA THR A 35 9.64 -13.50 8.67
C THR A 35 9.86 -12.24 7.85
N LEU A 36 9.72 -11.06 8.46
CA LEU A 36 9.95 -9.77 7.79
C LEU A 36 11.44 -9.49 7.61
N ASP A 37 12.29 -9.95 8.54
CA ASP A 37 13.74 -9.85 8.41
C ASP A 37 14.26 -10.68 7.24
N ARG A 38 13.69 -11.87 7.01
CA ARG A 38 13.99 -12.69 5.83
C ARG A 38 13.50 -12.02 4.54
N LEU A 39 12.28 -11.47 4.54
CA LEU A 39 11.77 -10.73 3.38
C LEU A 39 12.67 -9.52 3.06
N HIS A 40 13.13 -8.81 4.09
CA HIS A 40 14.03 -7.66 3.99
C HIS A 40 15.37 -8.02 3.35
N SER A 41 15.98 -9.16 3.70
CA SER A 41 17.27 -9.59 3.13
C SER A 41 17.17 -10.09 1.68
N GLU A 42 15.98 -10.53 1.25
CA GLU A 42 15.72 -11.04 -0.10
C GLU A 42 15.17 -9.97 -1.06
N SER A 43 14.89 -8.75 -0.57
CA SER A 43 14.14 -7.72 -1.32
C SER A 43 14.95 -6.46 -1.63
N VAL A 44 14.49 -5.71 -2.64
CA VAL A 44 14.87 -4.31 -2.82
C VAL A 44 14.14 -3.47 -1.76
N ARG A 45 14.85 -2.51 -1.16
CA ARG A 45 14.33 -1.66 -0.09
C ARG A 45 14.38 -0.19 -0.48
N LEU A 46 13.32 0.52 -0.11
CA LEU A 46 13.28 1.98 -0.13
C LEU A 46 13.63 2.47 1.28
N SER A 47 14.79 3.10 1.44
CA SER A 47 15.23 3.65 2.74
C SER A 47 14.61 5.01 3.05
N ASP A 48 14.01 5.65 2.05
CA ASP A 48 13.38 6.97 2.12
C ASP A 48 12.04 6.92 1.38
N PHE A 49 11.03 6.36 2.04
CA PHE A 49 9.67 6.18 1.51
C PHE A 49 8.70 6.98 2.36
N HIS A 50 7.90 7.83 1.72
CA HIS A 50 6.96 8.72 2.39
C HIS A 50 5.52 8.44 1.99
N VAL A 51 4.63 8.71 2.93
CA VAL A 51 3.18 8.58 2.78
C VAL A 51 2.50 9.80 3.41
N ALA A 52 1.23 10.02 3.12
CA ALA A 52 0.43 11.00 3.83
C ALA A 52 0.32 10.65 5.33
N PRO A 53 0.16 11.63 6.24
CA PRO A 53 0.23 11.42 7.68
C PRO A 53 -1.05 10.77 8.28
N MET A 54 -1.92 10.18 7.46
CA MET A 54 -3.17 9.53 7.88
C MET A 54 -3.51 8.36 6.97
N CYS A 55 -4.28 7.40 7.50
CA CYS A 55 -4.63 6.18 6.79
C CYS A 55 -5.42 6.41 5.50
N THR A 56 -6.49 7.23 5.52
CA THR A 56 -7.31 7.49 4.32
C THR A 56 -6.53 8.15 3.16
N PRO A 57 -5.83 9.28 3.34
CA PRO A 57 -5.09 9.88 2.23
C PRO A 57 -3.99 8.96 1.68
N THR A 58 -3.24 8.27 2.54
CA THR A 58 -2.23 7.28 2.10
C THR A 58 -2.84 6.18 1.24
N ARG A 59 -3.99 5.65 1.66
CA ARG A 59 -4.68 4.58 0.90
C ARG A 59 -5.23 5.11 -0.41
N GLY A 60 -5.76 6.33 -0.45
CA GLY A 60 -6.28 6.94 -1.66
C GLY A 60 -5.18 7.20 -2.69
N GLU A 61 -4.05 7.73 -2.23
CA GLU A 61 -2.85 7.97 -3.04
C GLU A 61 -2.28 6.66 -3.60
N LEU A 62 -2.18 5.64 -2.75
CA LEU A 62 -1.74 4.31 -3.19
C LEU A 62 -2.68 3.70 -4.23
N MET A 63 -4.00 3.79 -4.03
CA MET A 63 -4.96 3.19 -4.94
C MET A 63 -5.04 3.92 -6.27
N THR A 64 -4.84 5.24 -6.32
CA THR A 64 -5.10 6.03 -7.54
C THR A 64 -3.86 6.59 -8.20
N GLY A 65 -2.73 6.65 -7.50
CA GLY A 65 -1.54 7.37 -7.94
C GLY A 65 -1.69 8.90 -7.94
N TYR A 66 -2.80 9.43 -7.43
CA TYR A 66 -3.06 10.86 -7.31
C TYR A 66 -2.98 11.31 -5.86
N ASP A 67 -2.41 12.50 -5.63
CA ASP A 67 -2.44 13.22 -4.35
C ASP A 67 -3.85 13.25 -3.73
N ALA A 68 -3.91 13.17 -2.39
CA ALA A 68 -5.17 13.13 -1.64
C ALA A 68 -6.14 14.26 -1.98
N LEU A 69 -5.66 15.48 -2.24
CA LEU A 69 -6.52 16.61 -2.63
C LEU A 69 -7.18 16.38 -3.99
N ARG A 70 -6.50 15.68 -4.90
CA ARG A 70 -7.02 15.38 -6.23
C ARG A 70 -7.96 14.19 -6.23
N ASN A 71 -7.64 13.16 -5.44
CA ASN A 71 -8.45 11.95 -5.35
C ASN A 71 -9.66 12.07 -4.39
N GLY A 72 -9.71 13.11 -3.56
CA GLY A 72 -10.82 13.46 -2.67
C GLY A 72 -10.75 12.85 -1.26
N ALA A 73 -9.96 11.79 -1.07
CA ALA A 73 -9.80 11.07 0.19
C ALA A 73 -8.83 11.81 1.14
N THR A 74 -9.20 13.01 1.56
CA THR A 74 -8.31 13.98 2.23
C THR A 74 -8.23 13.83 3.75
N PHE A 75 -9.20 13.17 4.38
CA PHE A 75 -9.24 13.04 5.83
C PHE A 75 -9.98 11.76 6.27
N VAL A 76 -9.80 11.36 7.53
CA VAL A 76 -10.33 10.08 8.04
C VAL A 76 -11.80 10.13 8.46
N CYS A 77 -12.42 11.31 8.50
CA CYS A 77 -13.79 11.49 8.97
C CYS A 77 -14.47 12.70 8.30
N MET A 78 -15.67 13.07 8.76
CA MET A 78 -16.42 14.25 8.29
C MET A 78 -16.75 14.21 6.79
N GLY A 79 -16.99 13.02 6.23
CA GLY A 79 -17.30 12.83 4.81
C GLY A 79 -16.11 13.06 3.87
N ARG A 80 -14.90 13.22 4.39
CA ARG A 80 -13.67 13.44 3.62
C ARG A 80 -12.84 12.18 3.41
N SER A 81 -13.39 11.02 3.80
CA SER A 81 -12.78 9.72 3.61
C SER A 81 -13.17 9.06 2.28
N LEU A 82 -14.00 9.72 1.46
CA LEU A 82 -14.57 9.17 0.25
C LEU A 82 -13.60 9.33 -0.92
N LEU A 83 -13.20 8.22 -1.53
CA LEU A 83 -12.47 8.25 -2.79
C LEU A 83 -13.41 8.64 -3.93
N ARG A 84 -12.94 9.52 -4.82
CA ARG A 84 -13.63 9.83 -6.07
C ARG A 84 -13.84 8.57 -6.92
N THR A 85 -15.08 8.34 -7.32
CA THR A 85 -15.49 7.15 -8.11
C THR A 85 -15.20 7.27 -9.60
N ASP A 86 -14.82 8.46 -10.08
CA ASP A 86 -14.44 8.71 -11.48
C ASP A 86 -12.95 8.45 -11.77
N LEU A 87 -12.16 8.11 -10.75
CA LEU A 87 -10.73 7.81 -10.90
C LEU A 87 -10.50 6.29 -10.93
N PRO A 88 -9.72 5.77 -11.89
CA PRO A 88 -9.36 4.36 -11.88
C PRO A 88 -8.44 4.05 -10.71
N THR A 89 -8.66 2.93 -10.06
CA THR A 89 -7.77 2.37 -9.06
C THR A 89 -6.69 1.49 -9.70
N MET A 90 -5.64 1.18 -8.94
CA MET A 90 -4.64 0.18 -9.29
C MET A 90 -5.29 -1.17 -9.61
N ALA A 91 -6.38 -1.52 -8.93
CA ALA A 91 -7.13 -2.74 -9.21
C ALA A 91 -7.80 -2.68 -10.59
N ASP A 92 -8.45 -1.57 -10.95
CA ASP A 92 -9.06 -1.39 -12.28
C ASP A 92 -8.01 -1.50 -13.40
N ILE A 93 -6.85 -0.88 -13.19
CA ILE A 93 -5.73 -0.93 -14.13
C ILE A 93 -5.21 -2.36 -14.28
N LEU A 94 -5.02 -3.09 -13.18
CA LEU A 94 -4.58 -4.49 -13.22
C LEU A 94 -5.62 -5.40 -13.87
N ALA A 95 -6.90 -5.24 -13.55
CA ALA A 95 -8.00 -6.00 -14.13
C ALA A 95 -8.10 -5.80 -15.64
N ALA A 96 -7.99 -4.56 -16.12
CA ALA A 96 -7.93 -4.23 -17.55
C ALA A 96 -6.74 -4.88 -18.28
N ASN A 97 -5.69 -5.27 -17.55
CA ASN A 97 -4.51 -5.97 -18.07
C ASN A 97 -4.53 -7.49 -17.82
N GLY A 98 -5.69 -8.05 -17.49
CA GLY A 98 -5.92 -9.50 -17.38
C GLY A 98 -5.42 -10.10 -16.07
N TYR A 99 -5.35 -9.32 -15.00
CA TYR A 99 -5.19 -9.82 -13.64
C TYR A 99 -6.54 -10.04 -12.97
N HIS A 100 -6.63 -11.08 -12.15
CA HIS A 100 -7.71 -11.17 -11.16
C HIS A 100 -7.32 -10.37 -9.93
N THR A 101 -8.21 -9.48 -9.49
CA THR A 101 -7.96 -8.60 -8.35
C THR A 101 -8.85 -8.98 -7.18
N GLY A 102 -8.30 -8.90 -5.97
CA GLY A 102 -9.02 -9.10 -4.72
C GLY A 102 -8.44 -8.23 -3.62
N HIS A 103 -9.28 -7.79 -2.69
CA HIS A 103 -8.89 -7.01 -1.53
C HIS A 103 -9.29 -7.75 -0.26
N PHE A 104 -8.39 -7.73 0.73
CA PHE A 104 -8.60 -8.35 2.03
C PHE A 104 -8.10 -7.40 3.11
N GLY A 105 -8.94 -7.13 4.11
CA GLY A 105 -8.59 -6.28 5.26
C GLY A 105 -9.19 -4.88 5.17
N LYS A 106 -8.44 -3.88 5.64
CA LYS A 106 -8.92 -2.50 5.81
C LYS A 106 -8.99 -1.76 4.46
N TRP A 107 -10.15 -1.15 4.18
CA TRP A 107 -10.37 -0.30 3.00
C TRP A 107 -10.18 1.19 3.31
N HIS A 108 -11.08 1.77 4.11
CA HIS A 108 -11.05 3.15 4.61
C HIS A 108 -11.02 4.26 3.53
N LEU A 109 -11.75 4.03 2.43
CA LEU A 109 -11.90 4.94 1.29
C LEU A 109 -13.37 5.20 0.92
N GLY A 110 -14.26 5.11 1.92
CA GLY A 110 -15.71 5.07 1.78
C GLY A 110 -16.27 3.68 2.05
N ASP A 111 -17.60 3.61 2.18
CA ASP A 111 -18.37 2.37 2.35
C ASP A 111 -19.00 1.95 1.02
#